data_AF-A0AAV8ZI28-F1
#
_entry.id   AF-A0AAV8ZI28-F1
#
_cell.length_a   1.000
_cell.length_b   1.000
_cell.length_c   1.000
_cell.angle_alpha   90.00
_cell.angle_beta   90.00
_cell.angle_gamma   90.00
#
_symmetry.space_group_name_H-M   'P 1'
#
loop_
_entity.id
_entity.type
_entity.pdbx_description
1 polymer ?
#
loop_
_entity_poly.entity_id
_entity_poly.type
_entity_poly.pdbx_seq_one_letter_code
_entity_poly.pdbx_strand_id
1 'polypeptide(L)'
;MDRPQQTGFKKSRICPLNENIFPDSEFPPSYVTDRPAPANGDGNFTDHNENSPTINENPPAIHENLPVINENPLSASVLLSPEQVRPVPKPGPQNIRRGRKKRQTAILTDTPIREALKQEKEKAKEKKTM
;
A
#
# COMPACT_ATOMS: atom_id res chain seq x y z
N MET A 1 -5.87 28.36 -22.33
CA MET A 1 -4.66 27.94 -21.58
C MET A 1 -5.11 26.90 -20.57
N ASP A 2 -5.39 25.68 -21.02
CA ASP A 2 -5.99 24.64 -20.18
C ASP A 2 -4.92 23.63 -19.76
N ARG A 3 -4.64 23.60 -18.45
CA ARG A 3 -3.61 22.74 -17.87
C ARG A 3 -4.10 21.28 -17.81
N PRO A 4 -3.39 20.31 -18.41
CA PRO A 4 -3.80 18.91 -18.46
C PRO A 4 -3.66 18.15 -17.12
N GLN A 5 -3.44 18.85 -16.01
CA GLN A 5 -3.13 18.23 -14.71
C GLN A 5 -4.38 17.70 -13.98
N GLN A 6 -5.58 18.23 -14.25
CA GLN A 6 -6.80 17.84 -13.50
C GLN A 6 -7.38 16.48 -13.89
N THR A 7 -7.14 15.99 -15.10
CA THR A 7 -7.84 14.80 -15.63
C THR A 7 -7.38 13.50 -14.94
N GLY A 8 -6.13 13.45 -14.48
CA GLY A 8 -5.59 12.31 -13.75
C GLY A 8 -6.17 12.18 -12.34
N PHE A 9 -6.25 13.28 -11.60
CA PHE A 9 -6.75 13.29 -10.22
C PHE A 9 -8.25 13.05 -10.11
N LYS A 10 -9.04 13.43 -11.13
CA LYS A 10 -10.47 13.09 -11.21
C LYS A 10 -10.70 11.57 -11.26
N LYS A 11 -9.83 10.81 -11.95
CA LYS A 11 -9.95 9.34 -12.04
C LYS A 11 -9.63 8.64 -10.73
N SER A 12 -8.60 9.12 -10.01
CA SER A 12 -8.22 8.57 -8.72
C SER A 12 -9.06 9.10 -7.55
N ARG A 13 -9.98 10.05 -7.81
CA ARG A 13 -10.76 10.78 -6.80
C ARG A 13 -9.91 11.46 -5.72
N ILE A 14 -8.65 11.75 -6.02
CA ILE A 14 -7.73 12.47 -5.13
C ILE A 14 -7.99 13.99 -5.16
N CYS A 15 -8.84 14.47 -6.08
CA CYS A 15 -9.18 15.89 -6.23
C CYS A 15 -10.70 16.07 -6.45
N PRO A 16 -11.32 17.08 -5.81
CA PRO A 16 -10.74 18.04 -4.86
C PRO A 16 -10.31 17.36 -3.55
N LEU A 17 -9.27 17.91 -2.92
CA LEU A 17 -8.82 17.45 -1.60
C LEU A 17 -9.94 17.69 -0.59
N ASN A 18 -10.34 16.64 0.12
CA ASN A 18 -11.19 16.78 1.29
C ASN A 18 -10.29 16.75 2.53
N GLU A 19 -9.98 17.91 3.08
CA GLU A 19 -9.16 18.03 4.30
C GLU A 19 -9.88 17.44 5.53
N ASN A 20 -11.21 17.35 5.49
CA ASN A 20 -12.05 16.80 6.55
C ASN A 20 -12.38 15.30 6.33
N ILE A 21 -11.60 14.58 5.52
CA ILE A 21 -11.85 13.15 5.27
C ILE A 21 -11.55 12.27 6.50
N PHE A 22 -10.66 12.75 7.38
CA PHE A 22 -10.32 12.12 8.64
C PHE A 22 -10.59 13.09 9.79
N PRO A 23 -11.49 12.77 10.74
CA PRO A 23 -11.66 13.56 11.94
C PRO A 23 -10.47 13.37 12.89
N ASP A 24 -10.21 14.35 13.76
CA ASP A 24 -9.10 14.31 14.73
C ASP A 24 -9.05 13.03 15.58
N SER A 25 -10.20 12.40 15.83
CA SER A 25 -10.31 11.15 16.60
C SER A 25 -9.74 9.91 15.90
N GLU A 26 -9.55 9.95 14.57
CA GLU A 26 -8.98 8.83 13.80
C GLU A 26 -7.45 8.88 13.78
N PHE A 27 -6.86 10.02 14.12
CA PHE A 27 -5.41 10.11 14.29
C PHE A 27 -5.02 9.39 15.58
N PRO A 28 -4.08 8.43 15.54
CA PRO A 28 -3.58 7.82 16.75
C PRO A 28 -2.91 8.90 17.62
N PRO A 29 -2.99 8.80 18.96
CA PRO A 29 -2.29 9.72 19.83
C PRO A 29 -0.78 9.70 19.49
N SER A 30 -0.15 10.87 19.52
CA SER A 30 1.28 11.05 19.22
C SER A 30 2.23 10.26 20.14
N TYR A 31 1.68 9.64 21.19
CA TYR A 31 2.40 8.86 22.21
C TYR A 31 2.69 7.40 21.83
N VAL A 32 2.38 6.93 20.61
CA VAL A 32 2.53 5.52 20.22
C VAL A 32 3.95 5.15 19.74
N THR A 33 4.88 6.09 19.64
CA THR A 33 6.27 5.79 19.19
C THR A 33 7.32 5.78 20.28
N ASP A 34 6.99 6.09 21.53
CA ASP A 34 7.92 5.86 22.66
C ASP A 34 7.74 4.44 23.17
N ARG A 35 8.07 3.47 22.30
CA ARG A 35 8.30 2.10 22.74
C ARG A 35 9.62 2.13 23.48
N PRO A 36 9.66 1.89 24.81
CA PRO A 36 10.94 1.74 25.49
C PRO A 36 11.72 0.63 24.77
N ALA A 37 13.02 0.85 24.57
CA ALA A 37 13.89 -0.16 23.98
C ALA A 37 13.71 -1.48 24.77
N PRO A 38 13.57 -2.63 24.09
CA PRO A 38 13.44 -3.90 24.80
C PRO A 38 14.69 -4.10 25.66
N ALA A 39 14.48 -4.13 26.98
CA ALA A 39 15.54 -4.27 27.96
C ALA A 39 16.16 -5.66 27.86
N ASN A 40 17.21 -5.77 27.05
CA ASN A 40 18.25 -6.75 27.24
C ASN A 40 19.51 -6.01 27.70
N GLY A 41 19.72 -6.01 29.03
CA GLY A 41 21.03 -5.84 29.67
C GLY A 41 21.62 -4.43 29.74
N ASP A 42 21.57 -3.89 30.96
CA ASP A 42 22.52 -2.93 31.55
C ASP A 42 22.38 -1.45 31.19
N GLY A 43 21.44 -0.80 31.89
CA GLY A 43 21.41 0.66 32.01
C GLY A 43 20.31 1.13 32.97
N ASN A 44 20.62 1.23 34.26
CA ASN A 44 19.74 1.84 35.26
C ASN A 44 19.34 3.27 34.82
N PHE A 45 18.04 3.54 34.74
CA PHE A 45 17.51 4.90 34.85
C PHE A 45 16.26 4.88 35.73
N THR A 46 16.47 5.13 37.02
CA THR A 46 15.41 5.60 37.92
C THR A 46 15.22 7.08 37.67
N ASP A 47 14.02 7.49 37.26
CA ASP A 47 13.53 8.81 37.63
C ASP A 47 12.01 8.75 37.90
N HIS A 48 11.67 9.09 39.14
CA HIS A 48 10.31 9.07 39.66
C HIS A 48 9.59 10.36 39.24
N ASN A 49 8.47 10.24 38.55
CA ASN A 49 7.46 11.30 38.54
C ASN A 49 6.08 10.65 38.71
N GLU A 50 5.56 10.74 39.93
CA GLU A 50 4.19 10.34 40.24
C GLU A 50 3.22 11.31 39.58
N ASN A 51 2.48 10.81 38.59
CA ASN A 51 1.10 11.21 38.31
C ASN A 51 0.43 10.11 37.49
N SER A 52 0.11 9.01 38.17
CA SER A 52 -0.76 7.95 37.64
C SER A 52 -2.22 8.38 37.73
N PRO A 53 -3.01 8.32 36.65
CA PRO A 53 -4.46 8.24 36.78
C PRO A 53 -4.82 6.83 37.26
N THR A 54 -5.45 6.74 38.44
CA THR A 54 -6.04 5.52 38.98
C THR A 54 -7.05 4.95 37.99
N ILE A 55 -6.70 3.83 37.35
CA ILE A 55 -7.66 3.02 36.58
C ILE A 55 -8.28 2.06 37.60
N ASN A 56 -9.55 2.26 37.93
CA ASN A 56 -10.32 1.31 38.73
C ASN A 56 -10.32 -0.06 38.03
N GLU A 57 -9.76 -1.05 38.70
CA GLU A 57 -9.87 -2.45 38.33
C GLU A 57 -11.30 -2.94 38.53
N ASN A 58 -11.86 -3.54 37.49
CA ASN A 58 -12.80 -4.66 37.61
C ASN A 58 -12.80 -5.43 36.29
N PRO A 59 -12.24 -6.65 36.23
CA PRO A 59 -12.47 -7.54 35.10
C PRO A 59 -13.88 -8.17 35.24
N PRO A 60 -14.73 -8.16 34.20
CA PRO A 60 -15.92 -9.00 34.21
C PRO A 60 -15.48 -10.46 34.06
N ALA A 61 -15.68 -11.24 35.12
CA ALA A 61 -15.60 -12.69 35.12
C ALA A 61 -16.57 -13.27 34.07
N ILE A 62 -16.04 -13.96 33.06
CA ILE A 62 -16.83 -14.87 32.21
C ILE A 62 -16.29 -16.28 32.44
N HIS A 63 -17.17 -17.09 33.00
CA HIS A 63 -16.97 -18.49 33.37
C HIS A 63 -16.60 -19.38 32.17
N GLU A 64 -15.62 -20.24 32.43
CA GLU A 64 -15.31 -21.57 31.89
C GLU A 64 -16.16 -22.15 30.75
N ASN A 65 -15.49 -22.63 29.71
CA ASN A 65 -15.45 -24.05 29.30
C ASN A 65 -14.55 -24.21 28.05
N LEU A 66 -13.29 -24.61 28.23
CA LEU A 66 -12.47 -25.15 27.13
C LEU A 66 -12.15 -26.62 27.42
N PRO A 67 -12.27 -27.54 26.44
CA PRO A 67 -11.92 -28.93 26.64
C PRO A 67 -10.40 -29.06 26.80
N VAL A 68 -9.98 -29.75 27.86
CA VAL A 68 -8.60 -30.22 28.07
C VAL A 68 -8.24 -31.16 26.92
N ILE A 69 -7.40 -30.70 26.00
CA ILE A 69 -6.80 -31.56 24.97
C ILE A 69 -5.48 -32.07 25.54
N ASN A 70 -5.44 -33.38 25.72
CA ASN A 70 -4.32 -34.19 26.19
C ASN A 70 -3.03 -33.88 25.41
N GLU A 71 -1.98 -33.49 26.12
CA GLU A 71 -0.65 -33.24 25.59
C GLU A 71 -0.04 -34.55 25.05
N ASN A 72 -0.07 -34.74 23.73
CA ASN A 72 0.72 -35.76 23.06
C ASN A 72 1.87 -35.05 22.33
N PRO A 73 3.12 -35.10 22.84
CA PRO A 73 4.21 -34.32 22.29
C PRO A 73 4.82 -35.06 21.09
N LEU A 74 5.15 -34.30 20.04
CA LEU A 74 5.78 -34.72 18.79
C LEU A 74 4.96 -35.67 17.88
N SER A 75 4.16 -35.07 16.99
CA SER A 75 4.13 -35.56 15.62
C SER A 75 4.03 -34.36 14.68
N ALA A 76 5.19 -33.98 14.15
CA ALA A 76 5.41 -32.96 13.12
C ALA A 76 4.52 -31.71 13.24
N SER A 77 5.11 -30.59 13.69
CA SER A 77 4.66 -29.29 13.20
C SER A 77 4.81 -29.30 11.68
N VAL A 78 3.77 -29.76 10.97
CA VAL A 78 3.71 -29.74 9.53
C VAL A 78 3.76 -28.26 9.20
N LEU A 79 4.92 -27.79 8.76
CA LEU A 79 5.12 -26.43 8.26
C LEU A 79 4.34 -26.31 6.97
N LEU A 80 3.01 -26.21 7.08
CA LEU A 80 2.13 -25.96 5.95
C LEU A 80 2.38 -24.53 5.52
N SER A 81 2.83 -24.37 4.28
CA SER A 81 2.89 -23.06 3.66
C SER A 81 1.46 -22.48 3.61
N PRO A 82 1.27 -21.18 3.88
CA PRO A 82 -0.02 -20.53 3.70
C PRO A 82 -0.69 -20.82 2.34
N GLU A 83 0.13 -21.04 1.30
CA GLU A 83 -0.34 -21.40 -0.06
C GLU A 83 -1.06 -22.76 -0.12
N GLN A 84 -0.74 -23.70 0.78
CA GLN A 84 -1.36 -25.03 0.86
C GLN A 84 -2.72 -24.99 1.56
N VAL A 85 -2.90 -24.05 2.50
CA VAL A 85 -4.17 -23.88 3.25
C VAL A 85 -5.13 -23.00 2.46
N ARG A 86 -4.61 -21.98 1.76
CA ARG A 86 -5.40 -21.04 0.99
C ARG A 86 -4.70 -20.72 -0.33
N PRO A 87 -4.94 -21.50 -1.38
CA PRO A 87 -4.38 -21.22 -2.70
C PRO A 87 -4.82 -19.84 -3.17
N VAL A 88 -3.87 -18.99 -3.55
CA VAL A 88 -4.19 -17.70 -4.16
C VAL A 88 -4.78 -17.92 -5.55
N PRO A 89 -5.90 -17.28 -5.91
CA PRO A 89 -6.45 -17.38 -7.24
C PRO A 89 -5.42 -16.86 -8.25
N LYS A 90 -5.10 -17.67 -9.25
CA LYS A 90 -4.21 -17.24 -10.34
C LYS A 90 -4.87 -16.06 -11.05
N PRO A 91 -4.14 -14.95 -11.27
CA PRO A 91 -4.69 -13.82 -12.00
C PRO A 91 -5.18 -14.29 -13.37
N GLY A 92 -6.41 -13.90 -13.72
CA GLY A 92 -6.98 -14.23 -15.03
C GLY A 92 -6.19 -13.60 -16.18
N PRO A 93 -6.53 -13.95 -17.44
CA PRO A 93 -5.90 -13.36 -18.62
C PRO A 93 -5.89 -11.83 -18.54
N GLN A 94 -4.70 -11.25 -18.45
CA GLN A 94 -4.57 -9.80 -18.42
C GLN A 94 -4.71 -9.26 -19.85
N ASN A 95 -5.52 -8.23 -20.04
CA ASN A 95 -5.55 -7.48 -21.29
C ASN A 95 -4.22 -6.72 -21.40
N ILE A 96 -3.25 -7.32 -22.09
CA ILE A 96 -2.03 -6.62 -22.52
C ILE A 96 -2.47 -5.64 -23.60
N ARG A 97 -2.90 -4.45 -23.18
CA ARG A 97 -3.16 -3.35 -24.09
C ARG A 97 -1.86 -3.11 -24.84
N ARG A 98 -1.89 -3.25 -26.16
CA ARG A 98 -0.75 -2.91 -27.02
C ARG A 98 -0.41 -1.45 -26.75
N GLY A 99 0.69 -1.26 -26.01
CA GLY A 99 1.18 0.07 -25.69
C GLY A 99 1.54 0.84 -26.95
N ARG A 100 1.73 2.14 -26.80
CA ARG A 100 2.24 2.99 -27.87
C ARG A 100 3.56 2.40 -28.41
N LYS A 101 3.75 2.43 -29.73
CA LYS A 101 5.00 2.00 -30.39
C LYS A 101 6.19 2.73 -29.73
N LYS A 102 7.13 1.96 -29.17
CA LYS A 102 8.39 2.49 -28.63
C LYS A 102 9.17 3.19 -29.74
N ARG A 103 9.76 4.35 -29.45
CA ARG A 103 10.57 5.14 -30.37
C ARG A 103 11.91 5.47 -29.71
N GLN A 104 12.95 5.59 -30.51
CA GLN A 104 14.24 6.12 -30.04
C GLN A 104 14.10 7.61 -29.73
N THR A 105 14.80 8.07 -28.69
CA THR A 105 14.89 9.50 -28.37
C THR A 105 15.81 10.15 -29.40
N ALA A 106 15.27 10.98 -30.28
CA ALA A 106 16.04 11.67 -31.29
C ALA A 106 15.82 13.18 -31.16
N ILE A 107 16.92 13.92 -31.20
CA ILE A 107 16.91 15.38 -31.20
C ILE A 107 16.42 15.83 -32.58
N LEU A 108 15.45 16.74 -32.62
CA LEU A 108 14.77 17.23 -33.82
C LEU A 108 15.67 18.11 -34.73
N THR A 109 16.98 18.03 -34.58
CA THR A 109 17.95 18.86 -35.31
C THR A 109 18.35 18.26 -36.65
N ASP A 110 18.23 16.93 -36.81
CA ASP A 110 18.66 16.26 -38.03
C ASP A 110 17.49 16.14 -39.03
N THR A 111 17.72 16.63 -40.25
CA THR A 111 16.77 16.62 -41.37
C THR A 111 16.16 15.24 -41.68
N PRO A 112 16.90 14.10 -41.70
CA PRO A 112 16.29 12.82 -42.03
C PRO A 112 15.30 12.31 -40.96
N ILE A 113 15.57 12.59 -39.68
CA ILE A 113 14.70 12.15 -38.58
C ILE A 113 13.41 12.98 -38.58
N ARG A 114 13.52 14.28 -38.82
CA ARG A 114 12.37 15.19 -38.94
C ARG A 114 11.44 14.80 -40.09
N GLU A 115 12.00 14.45 -41.24
CA GLU A 115 11.23 14.06 -42.42
C GLU A 115 10.49 12.73 -42.21
N ALA A 116 11.17 11.71 -41.68
CA ALA A 116 10.55 10.42 -41.36
C ALA A 116 9.36 10.56 -40.38
N LEU A 117 9.51 11.39 -39.33
CA LEU A 117 8.44 11.66 -38.36
C LEU A 117 7.25 12.41 -38.97
N LYS A 118 7.50 13.29 -39.95
CA LYS A 118 6.45 14.04 -40.65
C LYS A 118 5.63 13.10 -41.55
N GLN A 119 6.31 12.28 -42.37
CA GLN A 119 5.65 11.29 -43.24
C GLN A 119 4.82 10.28 -42.44
N GLU A 120 5.32 9.80 -41.30
CA GLU A 120 4.55 8.87 -40.45
C GLU A 120 3.27 9.55 -39.88
N LYS A 121 3.36 10.84 -39.51
CA LYS A 121 2.19 11.60 -39.05
C LYS A 121 1.16 11.81 -40.17
N GLU A 122 1.59 12.07 -41.40
CA GLU A 122 0.69 12.27 -42.54
C GLU A 122 -0.05 10.97 -42.89
N LYS A 123 0.65 9.85 -43.00
CA LYS A 123 0.04 8.51 -43.22
C LYS A 123 -0.95 8.13 -42.12
N ALA A 124 -0.66 8.50 -40.87
CA ALA A 124 -1.57 8.23 -39.74
C ALA A 124 -2.84 9.09 -39.79
N LYS A 125 -2.76 10.33 -40.30
CA LYS A 125 -3.93 11.19 -40.50
C LYS A 125 -4.81 10.67 -41.63
N GLU A 126 -4.21 10.24 -42.74
CA GLU A 126 -4.92 9.70 -43.90
C GLU A 126 -5.75 8.46 -43.51
N LYS A 127 -5.13 7.50 -42.81
CA LYS A 127 -5.82 6.30 -42.28
C LYS A 127 -6.93 6.57 -41.26
N LYS A 128 -6.99 7.78 -40.68
CA LYS A 128 -8.04 8.18 -39.74
C LYS A 128 -9.21 8.86 -40.44
N THR A 129 -9.00 9.36 -41.66
CA THR A 129 -9.99 10.14 -42.41
C THR A 129 -10.77 9.25 -43.39
N MET A 130 -10.23 8.07 -43.71
CA MET A 130 -10.95 6.94 -44.32
C MET A 130 -11.60 6.08 -43.24
#